data_AF-A0A7C5D850-F1
#
_entry.id   AF-A0A7C5D850-F1
#
_cell.length_a   1.000
_cell.length_b   1.000
_cell.length_c   1.000
_cell.angle_alpha   90.00
_cell.angle_beta   90.00
_cell.angle_gamma   90.00
#
_symmetry.space_group_name_H-M   'P 1'
#
loop_
_entity.id
_entity.type
_entity.pdbx_description
1 polymer ?
#
loop_
_entity_poly.entity_id
_entity_poly.type
_entity_poly.pdbx_seq_one_letter_code
_entity_poly.pdbx_strand_id
1 'polypeptide(L)'
;MKETCFSEDRFKKSLDELAEELKKQYSINIWFVEILGKRLSYIAGKREYKVSPTVSIKINKRFAFVSENWEYLSESDKGEVLKIINTVFNNYEQE
;
A
#
# COMPACT_ATOMS: atom_id res chain seq x y z
N MET A 1 -27.89 -1.39 10.73
CA MET A 1 -26.66 -0.68 10.35
C MET A 1 -25.45 -1.55 10.74
N LYS A 2 -25.03 -2.49 9.89
CA LYS A 2 -23.94 -3.43 10.21
C LYS A 2 -23.15 -3.92 8.99
N GLU A 3 -23.25 -3.20 7.87
CA GLU A 3 -22.77 -3.70 6.57
C GLU A 3 -21.44 -3.06 6.13
N THR A 4 -21.07 -1.88 6.63
CA THR A 4 -19.82 -1.20 6.26
C THR A 4 -18.56 -1.77 6.93
N CYS A 5 -18.69 -2.40 8.11
CA CYS A 5 -17.54 -2.85 8.89
C CYS A 5 -16.81 -4.05 8.28
N PHE A 6 -17.51 -4.91 7.52
CA PHE A 6 -16.93 -6.14 6.97
C PHE A 6 -16.05 -5.88 5.73
N SER A 7 -16.43 -4.92 4.89
CA SER A 7 -15.70 -4.60 3.66
C SER A 7 -14.37 -3.91 3.96
N GLU A 8 -14.33 -3.00 4.94
CA GLU A 8 -13.08 -2.35 5.37
C GLU A 8 -12.09 -3.34 5.99
N ASP A 9 -12.56 -4.28 6.80
CA ASP A 9 -11.70 -5.26 7.46
C ASP A 9 -11.11 -6.25 6.44
N ARG A 10 -11.94 -6.70 5.48
CA ARG A 10 -11.49 -7.54 4.36
C ARG A 10 -10.47 -6.81 3.50
N PHE A 11 -10.72 -5.55 3.15
CA PHE A 11 -9.81 -4.74 2.34
C PHE A 11 -8.47 -4.53 3.04
N LYS A 12 -8.48 -4.17 4.33
CA LYS A 12 -7.26 -4.06 5.14
C LYS A 12 -6.47 -5.36 5.15
N LYS A 13 -7.14 -6.51 5.29
CA LYS A 13 -6.48 -7.81 5.26
C LYS A 13 -5.82 -8.08 3.91
N SER A 14 -6.52 -7.84 2.80
CA SER A 14 -5.95 -7.98 1.46
C SER A 14 -4.75 -7.07 1.23
N LEU A 15 -4.76 -5.84 1.77
CA LEU A 15 -3.61 -4.94 1.71
C LEU A 15 -2.44 -5.43 2.57
N ASP A 16 -2.70 -6.05 3.72
CA ASP A 16 -1.66 -6.62 4.57
C ASP A 16 -1.00 -7.83 3.91
N GLU A 17 -1.81 -8.72 3.33
CA GLU A 17 -1.35 -9.86 2.52
C GLU A 17 -0.51 -9.38 1.34
N LEU A 18 -0.98 -8.37 0.60
CA LEU A 18 -0.24 -7.76 -0.50
C LEU A 18 1.10 -7.18 -0.04
N ALA A 19 1.13 -6.47 1.09
CA ALA A 19 2.38 -5.92 1.64
C ALA A 19 3.38 -7.02 2.00
N GLU A 20 2.91 -8.15 2.53
CA GLU A 20 3.76 -9.29 2.84
C GLU A 20 4.29 -9.99 1.57
N GLU A 21 3.44 -10.14 0.54
CA GLU A 21 3.87 -10.69 -0.76
C GLU A 21 4.95 -9.83 -1.41
N LEU A 22 4.73 -8.51 -1.46
CA LEU A 22 5.70 -7.58 -2.04
C LEU A 22 7.00 -7.55 -1.25
N LYS A 23 6.94 -7.74 0.08
CA LYS A 23 8.15 -7.92 0.90
C LYS A 23 8.91 -9.20 0.53
N LYS A 24 8.21 -10.33 0.37
CA LYS A 24 8.86 -11.60 0.02
C LYS A 24 9.48 -11.56 -1.37
N GLN A 25 8.78 -10.96 -2.33
CA GLN A 25 9.20 -10.97 -3.73
C GLN A 25 10.24 -9.91 -4.05
N TYR A 26 10.08 -8.69 -3.51
CA TYR A 26 10.91 -7.53 -3.86
C TYR A 26 11.78 -7.03 -2.70
N SER A 27 11.75 -7.68 -1.53
CA SER A 27 12.50 -7.28 -0.33
C SER A 27 12.24 -5.83 0.13
N ILE A 28 11.04 -5.32 -0.15
CA ILE A 28 10.60 -3.99 0.27
C ILE A 28 9.59 -4.07 1.41
N ASN A 29 9.66 -3.11 2.33
CA ASN A 29 8.57 -2.92 3.29
C ASN A 29 7.66 -1.83 2.76
N ILE A 30 6.36 -2.11 2.71
CA ILE A 30 5.35 -1.14 2.33
C ILE A 30 4.23 -1.06 3.36
N TRP A 31 3.62 0.12 3.46
CA TRP A 31 2.34 0.31 4.12
C TRP A 31 1.47 1.28 3.35
N PHE A 32 0.17 1.01 3.39
CA PHE A 32 -0.85 1.79 2.71
C PHE A 32 -1.40 2.87 3.63
N VAL A 33 -1.66 4.03 3.04
CA VAL A 33 -2.15 5.21 3.74
C VAL A 33 -3.26 5.89 2.96
N GLU A 34 -4.22 6.45 3.68
CA GLU A 34 -5.23 7.36 3.14
C GLU A 34 -4.70 8.80 3.21
N ILE A 35 -4.87 9.55 2.14
CA ILE A 35 -4.49 10.95 2.02
C ILE A 35 -5.65 11.81 2.54
N LEU A 36 -5.49 12.34 3.75
CA LEU A 36 -6.43 13.27 4.38
C LEU A 36 -5.85 14.69 4.34
N GLY A 37 -6.00 15.34 3.19
CA GLY A 37 -5.46 16.67 2.93
C GLY A 37 -3.92 16.68 2.95
N LYS A 38 -3.33 17.14 4.06
CA LYS A 38 -1.87 17.15 4.28
C LYS A 38 -1.37 15.98 5.15
N ARG A 39 -2.29 15.15 5.66
CA ARG A 39 -1.96 14.03 6.55
C ARG A 39 -2.07 12.71 5.81
N LEU A 40 -1.25 11.76 6.22
CA LEU A 40 -1.31 10.37 5.78
C LEU A 40 -1.82 9.53 6.94
N SER A 41 -3.01 8.97 6.80
CA SER A 41 -3.64 8.08 7.78
C SER A 41 -3.30 6.64 7.44
N TYR A 42 -2.70 5.91 8.36
CA TYR A 42 -2.34 4.51 8.14
C TYR A 42 -3.58 3.62 7.96
N ILE A 43 -3.52 2.69 6.99
CA ILE A 43 -4.57 1.70 6.71
C ILE A 43 -4.08 0.29 7.07
N ALA A 44 -3.03 -0.20 6.41
CA ALA A 44 -2.58 -1.58 6.47
C ALA A 44 -1.11 -1.73 6.01
N GLY A 45 -0.50 -2.89 6.26
CA GLY A 45 0.87 -3.22 5.86
C GLY A 45 1.90 -3.07 6.98
N LYS A 46 3.17 -3.29 6.64
CA LYS A 46 4.22 -3.46 7.66
C LYS A 46 5.04 -2.20 7.82
N ARG A 47 4.79 -1.47 8.91
CA ARG A 47 5.67 -0.42 9.41
C ARG A 47 6.80 -1.04 10.23
N GLU A 48 7.95 -1.27 9.64
CA GLU A 48 9.17 -1.47 10.45
C GLU A 48 9.66 -0.09 10.92
N TYR A 49 9.86 0.07 12.23
CA TYR A 49 10.35 1.31 12.87
C TYR A 49 11.83 1.59 12.57
N LYS A 50 12.34 1.16 11.41
CA LYS A 50 13.71 1.44 11.04
C LYS A 50 13.80 2.83 10.44
N VAL A 51 14.90 3.50 10.74
CA VAL A 51 15.24 4.88 10.36
C VAL A 51 15.59 4.97 8.86
N SER A 52 15.02 4.10 8.04
CA SER A 52 15.29 4.05 6.60
C SER A 52 14.59 5.23 5.92
N PRO A 53 15.20 5.82 4.89
CA PRO A 53 14.50 6.79 4.06
C PRO A 53 13.28 6.12 3.44
N THR A 54 12.14 6.79 3.58
CA THR A 54 10.86 6.31 3.07
C THR A 54 10.38 7.22 1.96
N VAL A 55 9.81 6.62 0.93
CA VAL A 55 9.22 7.35 -0.18
C VAL A 55 7.73 7.11 -0.16
N SER A 56 6.94 8.19 -0.23
CA SER A 56 5.49 8.11 -0.41
C SER A 56 5.15 8.17 -1.90
N ILE A 57 4.47 7.16 -2.40
CA ILE A 57 4.01 7.07 -3.79
C ILE A 57 2.49 7.14 -3.80
N LYS A 58 1.94 8.09 -4.56
CA LYS A 58 0.49 8.24 -4.71
C LYS A 58 -0.06 7.15 -5.62
N ILE A 59 -1.13 6.50 -5.19
CA ILE A 59 -1.89 5.56 -6.00
C ILE A 59 -2.96 6.34 -6.75
N ASN A 60 -3.78 7.08 -6.00
CA ASN A 60 -4.82 7.96 -6.55
C ASN A 60 -4.98 9.22 -5.67
N LYS A 61 -6.11 9.94 -5.80
CA LYS A 61 -6.37 11.17 -5.02
C LYS A 61 -6.57 10.90 -3.52
N ARG A 62 -7.00 9.69 -3.16
CA ARG A 62 -7.40 9.30 -1.81
C ARG A 62 -6.39 8.38 -1.14
N PHE A 63 -5.62 7.61 -1.89
CA PHE A 63 -4.71 6.60 -1.35
C PHE A 63 -3.28 6.79 -1.87
N ALA A 64 -2.34 6.48 -0.98
CA ALA A 64 -0.92 6.36 -1.27
C ALA A 64 -0.38 5.11 -0.57
N PHE A 65 0.82 4.69 -0.96
CA PHE A 65 1.61 3.78 -0.16
C PHE A 65 2.96 4.44 0.15
N VAL A 66 3.55 3.99 1.24
CA VAL A 66 4.90 4.37 1.62
C VAL A 66 5.75 3.12 1.54
N SER A 67 6.92 3.25 0.93
CA SER A 67 7.87 2.15 0.77
C SER A 67 9.21 2.54 1.36
N GLU A 68 9.78 1.63 2.14
CA GLU A 68 11.22 1.63 2.41
C GLU A 68 11.94 1.04 1.19
N ASN A 69 13.18 1.50 0.96
CA ASN A 69 14.06 0.96 -0.08
C ASN A 69 13.52 1.04 -1.52
N TRP A 70 12.52 1.89 -1.78
CA TRP A 70 11.94 2.07 -3.12
C TRP A 70 13.00 2.40 -4.15
N GLU A 71 14.00 3.22 -3.80
CA GLU A 71 15.05 3.64 -4.73
C GLU A 71 15.92 2.49 -5.23
N TYR A 72 16.08 1.42 -4.43
CA TYR A 72 16.89 0.26 -4.78
C TYR A 72 16.21 -0.71 -5.75
N LEU A 73 14.90 -0.55 -5.98
CA LEU A 73 14.19 -1.34 -6.99
C LEU A 73 14.57 -0.90 -8.40
N SER A 74 14.71 -1.87 -9.30
CA SER A 74 14.83 -1.64 -10.73
C SER A 74 13.58 -0.94 -11.27
N GLU A 75 13.68 -0.22 -12.38
CA GLU A 75 12.50 0.40 -13.00
C GLU A 75 11.44 -0.62 -13.40
N SER A 76 11.86 -1.81 -13.85
CA SER A 76 10.96 -2.94 -14.14
C SER A 76 10.19 -3.40 -12.90
N ASP A 77 10.88 -3.59 -11.77
CA ASP A 77 10.25 -4.02 -10.51
C ASP A 77 9.29 -2.95 -9.98
N LYS A 78 9.68 -1.67 -10.04
CA LYS A 78 8.80 -0.54 -9.70
C LYS A 78 7.52 -0.57 -10.53
N GLY A 79 7.64 -0.82 -11.83
CA GLY A 79 6.50 -0.92 -12.74
C GLY A 79 5.54 -2.06 -12.36
N GLU A 80 6.08 -3.25 -12.09
CA GLU A 80 5.30 -4.42 -11.67
C GLU A 80 4.60 -4.18 -10.33
N VAL A 81 5.31 -3.65 -9.32
CA VAL A 81 4.74 -3.31 -8.01
C VAL A 81 3.59 -2.32 -8.15
N LEU A 82 3.77 -1.24 -8.93
CA LEU A 82 2.73 -0.25 -9.18
C LEU A 82 1.52 -0.85 -9.88
N LYS A 83 1.73 -1.78 -10.82
CA LYS A 83 0.66 -2.46 -11.55
C LYS A 83 -0.16 -3.36 -10.63
N ILE A 84 0.50 -4.14 -9.77
CA ILE A 84 -0.16 -5.00 -8.79
C ILE A 84 -1.00 -4.15 -7.82
N ILE A 85 -0.40 -3.10 -7.24
CA ILE A 85 -1.09 -2.20 -6.31
C ILE A 85 -2.29 -1.53 -6.99
N ASN A 86 -2.12 -0.95 -8.18
CA ASN A 86 -3.24 -0.32 -8.90
C ASN A 86 -4.36 -1.31 -9.21
N THR A 87 -4.04 -2.57 -9.52
CA THR A 87 -5.06 -3.59 -9.77
C THR A 87 -5.92 -3.81 -8.53
N VAL A 88 -5.32 -3.96 -7.35
CA VAL A 88 -6.07 -4.17 -6.09
C VAL A 88 -6.95 -2.97 -5.77
N PHE A 89 -6.43 -1.74 -5.90
CA PHE A 89 -7.20 -0.53 -5.59
C PHE A 89 -8.32 -0.25 -6.60
N ASN A 90 -8.10 -0.53 -7.89
CA ASN A 90 -9.15 -0.37 -8.91
C ASN A 90 -10.32 -1.33 -8.68
N ASN A 91 -10.06 -2.57 -8.22
CA ASN A 91 -11.14 -3.50 -7.87
C ASN A 91 -11.94 -3.01 -6.67
N TYR A 92 -11.28 -2.38 -5.69
CA TYR A 92 -11.93 -1.83 -4.50
C TYR A 92 -12.79 -0.59 -4.80
N GLU A 93 -12.38 0.30 -5.69
CA GLU A 93 -13.19 1.49 -6.04
C GLU A 93 -14.44 1.16 -6.89
N GLN A 94 -14.58 -0.08 -7.36
CA GLN A 94 -15.73 -0.56 -8.14
C GLN A 94 -16.74 -1.38 -7.31
N GLU A 95 -16.41 -1.68 -6.03
CA GLU A 95 -17.31 -2.26 -5.02
C GLU A 95 -18.14 -1.18 -4.31
#